data_AF-A0A7J4TM96-F1
#
_entry.id   AF-A0A7J4TM96-F1
#
_cell.length_a   1.000
_cell.length_b   1.000
_cell.length_c   1.000
_cell.angle_alpha   90.00
_cell.angle_beta   90.00
_cell.angle_gamma   90.00
#
_symmetry.space_group_name_H-M   'P 1'
#
loop_
_entity.id
_entity.type
_entity.pdbx_description
1 polymer ?
#
loop_
_entity_poly.entity_id
_entity_poly.type
_entity_poly.pdbx_seq_one_letter_code
_entity_poly.pdbx_strand_id
1 'polypeptide(L)'
;MTQLRPIVLGLIFLMLASPLGAMVTSTSNLADEHQPMNAEGWDKDIDVPTWRIGDEWVYDTNFDVAQLIAQANVSASLNALTGETSYEITDILFITIDGIQTLAYVLEIDGSFTSGNSGATLEGVSGRLNIGYQGEDLVRVRDLAVINSEFTLDVTFDPLNLGFLRQYIAEITFDTFYDPPKEKYDFPLHLGDQWYMPFQSGTGVTGTSDYFDPSEFDTSGGENNSWQITANGIPTDGSKNIQYTGCDDSYKINEVNATGVSLGYNWYCPAVRFNSWITITNAAGFTIDWLLKEYNPADSYGVSAGSTPGTRNVEIDIDMQFLATLPDSEQTLTASYTTSPSGTPQANKNLQIRYELDSHLASPTTDGNGEITHLLNVSDVVDTTPSSDDYTSNGVIVWDPATDIIGATTVVIDLSVVAVDLVAQADSIIVTRVREGESSILSRVTGYGALPGDMISFSIPAQNRGVLTSPATEMEVITPDGTSIRENIPAISSYSEQRITV
;
A
#
# COMPACT_ATOMS: atom_id res chain seq x y z
N MET A 1 54.67 -59.83 48.84
CA MET A 1 53.89 -60.05 47.60
C MET A 1 52.53 -60.59 48.03
N THR A 2 51.36 -60.05 47.73
CA THR A 2 50.92 -58.91 46.91
C THR A 2 49.44 -58.78 47.25
N GLN A 3 49.05 -57.78 48.05
CA GLN A 3 47.67 -57.31 48.11
C GLN A 3 47.72 -55.84 47.66
N LEU A 4 47.54 -55.64 46.36
CA LEU A 4 47.33 -54.31 45.80
C LEU A 4 45.84 -54.13 45.55
N ARG A 5 45.33 -53.05 46.15
CA ARG A 5 43.93 -52.69 46.37
C ARG A 5 43.15 -52.45 45.06
N PRO A 6 41.81 -52.62 45.08
CA PRO A 6 40.91 -52.40 43.93
C PRO A 6 40.91 -50.96 43.37
N ILE A 7 41.57 -50.02 44.04
CA ILE A 7 41.73 -48.62 43.60
C ILE A 7 42.72 -48.51 42.41
N VAL A 8 43.71 -49.41 42.30
CA VAL A 8 44.72 -49.35 41.24
C VAL A 8 44.17 -49.85 39.89
N LEU A 9 43.24 -50.82 39.90
CA LEU A 9 42.54 -51.25 38.68
C LEU A 9 41.55 -50.19 38.17
N GLY A 10 40.90 -49.44 39.06
CA GLY A 10 40.01 -48.33 38.67
C GLY A 10 40.76 -47.15 38.03
N LEU A 11 41.95 -46.82 38.53
CA LEU A 11 42.80 -45.76 37.97
C LEU A 11 43.43 -46.14 36.61
N ILE A 12 43.77 -47.42 36.40
CA ILE A 12 44.27 -47.89 35.10
C ILE A 12 43.16 -47.89 34.04
N PHE A 13 41.90 -48.17 34.42
CA PHE A 13 40.76 -48.07 33.50
C PHE A 13 40.41 -46.62 33.14
N LEU A 14 40.56 -45.68 34.09
CA LEU A 14 40.37 -44.24 33.84
C LEU A 14 41.48 -43.62 32.97
N MET A 15 42.72 -44.10 33.06
CA MET A 15 43.83 -43.62 32.20
C MET A 15 43.79 -44.18 30.77
N LEU A 16 43.15 -45.34 30.55
CA LEU A 16 42.96 -45.94 29.22
C LEU A 16 41.73 -45.38 28.47
N ALA A 17 40.79 -44.73 29.15
CA ALA A 17 39.66 -44.05 28.52
C ALA A 17 40.01 -42.64 27.99
N SER A 18 41.13 -42.07 28.42
CA SER A 18 41.50 -40.67 28.14
C SER A 18 41.97 -40.31 26.72
N PRO A 19 42.31 -41.22 25.78
CA PRO A 19 42.59 -40.79 24.40
C PRO A 19 41.41 -40.99 23.43
N LEU A 20 40.26 -41.51 23.87
CA LEU A 20 39.05 -41.58 23.01
C LEU A 20 38.20 -40.29 23.02
N GLY A 21 38.52 -39.33 23.90
CA GLY A 21 37.88 -38.01 23.93
C GLY A 21 38.57 -36.93 23.08
N ALA A 22 39.64 -37.28 22.36
CA ALA A 22 40.47 -36.29 21.65
C ALA A 22 40.95 -36.80 20.29
N MET A 23 40.06 -37.43 19.50
CA MET A 23 40.16 -37.53 18.03
C MET A 23 38.78 -37.90 17.45
N VAL A 24 37.84 -36.96 17.49
CA VAL A 24 36.87 -36.83 16.40
C VAL A 24 37.37 -35.64 15.60
N THR A 25 38.12 -35.95 14.55
CA THR A 25 38.30 -35.03 13.43
C THR A 25 36.93 -34.49 13.07
N SER A 26 36.80 -33.17 13.14
CA SER A 26 35.69 -32.38 12.64
C SER A 26 35.54 -32.65 11.14
N THR A 27 34.92 -33.76 10.78
CA THR A 27 34.13 -33.83 9.55
C THR A 27 32.79 -33.25 9.96
N SER A 28 32.71 -31.92 9.95
CA SER A 28 31.45 -31.22 9.78
C SER A 28 30.88 -31.72 8.46
N ASN A 29 30.13 -32.83 8.53
CA ASN A 29 29.05 -33.00 7.59
C ASN A 29 28.14 -31.81 7.88
N LEU A 30 28.25 -30.80 7.03
CA LEU A 30 27.22 -29.79 6.81
C LEU A 30 25.97 -30.55 6.37
N ALA A 31 25.28 -31.18 7.32
CA ALA A 31 23.83 -31.12 7.26
C ALA A 31 23.56 -29.67 7.65
N ASP A 32 23.39 -28.81 6.64
CA ASP A 32 22.71 -27.54 6.83
C ASP A 32 21.34 -27.89 7.40
N GLU A 33 21.25 -27.87 8.72
CA GLU A 33 20.00 -27.55 9.38
C GLU A 33 19.81 -26.06 9.07
N HIS A 34 19.30 -25.78 7.86
CA HIS A 34 18.71 -24.49 7.52
C HIS A 34 17.56 -24.31 8.52
N GLN A 35 17.86 -23.79 9.70
CA GLN A 35 16.84 -23.06 10.44
C GLN A 35 16.41 -21.95 9.49
N PRO A 36 15.12 -21.86 9.12
CA PRO A 36 14.65 -20.71 8.36
C PRO A 36 15.01 -19.47 9.18
N MET A 37 16.02 -18.74 8.71
CA MET A 37 16.30 -17.41 9.20
C MET A 37 15.23 -16.55 8.55
N ASN A 38 14.20 -16.20 9.32
CA ASN A 38 13.27 -15.16 8.90
C ASN A 38 13.96 -13.82 9.15
N ALA A 39 13.70 -12.86 8.28
CA ALA A 39 14.18 -11.50 8.49
C ALA A 39 13.72 -10.95 9.85
N GLU A 40 14.67 -10.56 10.69
CA GLU A 40 14.35 -9.91 11.97
C GLU A 40 13.79 -8.50 11.71
N GLY A 41 12.57 -8.24 12.19
CA GLY A 41 12.02 -6.88 12.30
C GLY A 41 11.30 -6.34 11.07
N TRP A 42 10.91 -7.20 10.10
CA TRP A 42 10.00 -6.80 9.03
C TRP A 42 8.63 -6.47 9.58
N ASP A 43 8.16 -5.28 9.24
CA ASP A 43 6.80 -4.88 9.54
C ASP A 43 5.90 -5.29 8.37
N LYS A 44 5.06 -6.31 8.59
CA LYS A 44 4.12 -6.79 7.57
C LYS A 44 2.96 -5.83 7.35
N ASP A 45 2.70 -4.90 8.28
CA ASP A 45 1.60 -3.95 8.15
C ASP A 45 1.88 -2.91 7.05
N ILE A 46 3.16 -2.69 6.74
CA ILE A 46 3.58 -1.80 5.64
C ILE A 46 3.84 -2.54 4.33
N ASP A 47 3.69 -3.87 4.29
CA ASP A 47 3.89 -4.70 3.10
C ASP A 47 2.60 -4.78 2.25
N VAL A 48 2.68 -5.43 1.08
CA VAL A 48 1.55 -5.62 0.15
C VAL A 48 0.39 -6.32 0.87
N PRO A 49 -0.79 -5.70 0.98
CA PRO A 49 -1.91 -6.33 1.65
C PRO A 49 -2.62 -7.32 0.72
N THR A 50 -3.44 -8.19 1.32
CA THR A 50 -4.27 -9.15 0.58
C THR A 50 -5.75 -8.88 0.79
N TRP A 51 -6.51 -8.98 -0.30
CA TRP A 51 -7.97 -8.86 -0.27
C TRP A 51 -8.64 -10.21 -0.50
N ARG A 52 -9.93 -10.27 -0.17
CA ARG A 52 -10.77 -11.44 -0.41
C ARG A 52 -12.06 -11.03 -1.09
N ILE A 53 -12.58 -11.94 -1.89
CA ILE A 53 -13.94 -11.84 -2.41
C ILE A 53 -14.92 -11.64 -1.22
N GLY A 54 -15.72 -10.58 -1.29
CA GLY A 54 -16.65 -10.12 -0.27
C GLY A 54 -16.05 -9.16 0.77
N ASP A 55 -14.79 -8.75 0.65
CA ASP A 55 -14.29 -7.60 1.40
C ASP A 55 -15.01 -6.34 0.92
N GLU A 56 -15.55 -5.58 1.87
CA GLU A 56 -16.31 -4.37 1.57
C GLU A 56 -15.85 -3.18 2.43
N TRP A 57 -15.62 -2.03 1.79
CA TRP A 57 -15.36 -0.74 2.44
C TRP A 57 -16.46 0.25 2.13
N VAL A 58 -17.07 0.83 3.16
CA VAL A 58 -18.14 1.83 3.02
C VAL A 58 -17.61 3.20 3.40
N TYR A 59 -17.75 4.15 2.50
CA TYR A 59 -17.28 5.54 2.63
C TYR A 59 -18.44 6.52 2.72
N ASP A 60 -18.24 7.58 3.51
CA ASP A 60 -19.00 8.83 3.41
C ASP A 60 -18.37 9.65 2.28
N THR A 61 -19.14 9.93 1.23
CA THR A 61 -18.65 10.60 0.04
C THR A 61 -19.16 12.03 0.00
N ASN A 62 -18.23 12.96 -0.21
CA ASN A 62 -18.52 14.38 -0.37
C ASN A 62 -17.90 14.89 -1.65
N PHE A 63 -18.74 15.34 -2.58
CA PHE A 63 -18.33 15.89 -3.85
C PHE A 63 -18.61 17.39 -3.88
N ASP A 64 -17.54 18.18 -3.80
CA ASP A 64 -17.59 19.64 -3.90
C ASP A 64 -17.29 20.09 -5.34
N VAL A 65 -18.30 20.72 -5.95
CA VAL A 65 -18.29 21.26 -7.31
C VAL A 65 -18.48 22.77 -7.35
N ALA A 66 -18.40 23.45 -6.20
CA ALA A 66 -18.71 24.88 -6.10
C ALA A 66 -17.80 25.72 -7.01
N GLN A 67 -16.52 25.39 -7.09
CA GLN A 67 -15.55 26.11 -7.90
C GLN A 67 -15.71 25.82 -9.41
N LEU A 68 -16.07 24.59 -9.79
CA LEU A 68 -16.40 24.22 -11.18
C LEU A 68 -17.55 25.09 -11.73
N ILE A 69 -18.64 25.24 -10.97
CA ILE A 69 -19.81 26.02 -11.41
C ILE A 69 -19.49 27.51 -11.50
N ALA A 70 -18.72 28.04 -10.55
CA ALA A 70 -18.28 29.44 -10.58
C ALA A 70 -17.45 29.75 -11.84
N GLN A 71 -16.61 28.81 -12.29
CA GLN A 71 -15.79 28.97 -13.49
C GLN A 71 -16.60 28.85 -14.79
N ALA A 72 -17.63 27.99 -14.80
CA ALA A 72 -18.48 27.78 -15.97
C ALA A 72 -19.38 28.98 -16.31
N ASN A 73 -19.54 29.96 -15.41
CA ASN A 73 -20.35 31.18 -15.58
C ASN A 73 -21.80 30.88 -16.06
N VAL A 74 -22.32 29.73 -15.66
CA VAL A 74 -23.69 29.30 -15.94
C VAL A 74 -24.63 29.83 -14.85
N SER A 75 -25.88 30.11 -15.20
CA SER A 75 -26.94 30.45 -14.24
C SER A 75 -27.46 29.19 -13.53
N ALA A 76 -26.56 28.37 -13.00
CA ALA A 76 -26.84 27.16 -12.26
C ALA A 76 -26.16 27.24 -10.89
N SER A 77 -26.73 26.55 -9.91
CA SER A 77 -26.13 26.42 -8.58
C SER A 77 -26.24 24.96 -8.15
N LEU A 78 -25.20 24.42 -7.54
CA LEU A 78 -25.22 23.08 -6.98
C LEU A 78 -24.53 23.13 -5.63
N ASN A 79 -25.21 22.62 -4.61
CA ASN A 79 -24.60 22.31 -3.33
C ASN A 79 -23.66 21.11 -3.51
N ALA A 80 -22.71 20.94 -2.58
CA ALA A 80 -21.94 19.72 -2.50
C ALA A 80 -22.88 18.49 -2.48
N LEU A 81 -22.53 17.48 -3.27
CA LEU A 81 -23.27 16.23 -3.30
C LEU A 81 -22.73 15.35 -2.18
N THR A 82 -23.62 14.80 -1.38
CA THR A 82 -23.24 13.87 -0.30
C THR A 82 -23.96 12.55 -0.46
N GLY A 83 -23.33 11.47 -0.02
CA GLY A 83 -23.90 10.13 -0.07
C GLY A 83 -22.91 9.10 0.45
N GLU A 84 -23.21 7.84 0.19
CA GLU A 84 -22.32 6.74 0.53
C GLU A 84 -21.78 6.11 -0.75
N THR A 85 -20.56 5.59 -0.68
CA THR A 85 -19.96 4.73 -1.71
C THR A 85 -19.50 3.44 -1.04
N SER A 86 -19.81 2.29 -1.64
CA SER A 86 -19.27 0.99 -1.26
C SER A 86 -18.25 0.53 -2.29
N TYR A 87 -17.17 -0.06 -1.81
CA TYR A 87 -16.11 -0.71 -2.58
C TYR A 87 -16.12 -2.18 -2.17
N GLU A 88 -16.40 -3.09 -3.10
CA GLU A 88 -16.50 -4.54 -2.82
C GLU A 88 -15.61 -5.34 -3.78
N ILE A 89 -14.85 -6.29 -3.24
CA ILE A 89 -14.13 -7.26 -4.07
C ILE A 89 -15.10 -8.34 -4.50
N THR A 90 -15.41 -8.44 -5.78
CA THR A 90 -16.41 -9.38 -6.28
C THR A 90 -15.81 -10.61 -6.94
N ASP A 91 -14.57 -10.51 -7.45
CA ASP A 91 -13.90 -11.63 -8.09
C ASP A 91 -12.37 -11.53 -8.03
N ILE A 92 -11.71 -12.66 -8.30
CA ILE A 92 -10.27 -12.78 -8.52
C ILE A 92 -10.08 -13.53 -9.83
N LEU A 93 -9.46 -12.86 -10.80
CA LEU A 93 -9.32 -13.41 -12.14
C LEU A 93 -7.88 -13.37 -12.66
N PHE A 94 -7.67 -14.08 -13.76
CA PHE A 94 -6.45 -14.00 -14.53
C PHE A 94 -6.59 -13.02 -15.68
N ILE A 95 -5.67 -12.08 -15.75
CA ILE A 95 -5.50 -11.17 -16.88
C ILE A 95 -4.13 -11.41 -17.52
N THR A 96 -3.97 -11.05 -18.79
CA THR A 96 -2.67 -11.11 -19.47
C THR A 96 -2.15 -9.69 -19.67
N ILE A 97 -1.01 -9.38 -19.06
CA ILE A 97 -0.31 -8.09 -19.18
C ILE A 97 1.06 -8.39 -19.77
N ASP A 98 1.41 -7.77 -20.90
CA ASP A 98 2.68 -7.99 -21.60
C ASP A 98 3.04 -9.47 -21.89
N GLY A 99 2.01 -10.30 -22.09
CA GLY A 99 2.17 -11.75 -22.34
C GLY A 99 2.38 -12.60 -21.09
N ILE A 100 2.36 -11.98 -19.90
CA ILE A 100 2.43 -12.64 -18.60
C ILE A 100 1.03 -12.79 -18.04
N GLN A 101 0.70 -13.98 -17.52
CA GLN A 101 -0.55 -14.17 -16.78
C GLN A 101 -0.41 -13.60 -15.37
N THR A 102 -1.26 -12.64 -15.05
CA THR A 102 -1.27 -11.87 -13.80
C THR A 102 -2.57 -12.12 -13.05
N LEU A 103 -2.50 -12.31 -11.73
CA LEU A 103 -3.69 -12.29 -10.87
C LEU A 103 -4.16 -10.84 -10.64
N ALA A 104 -5.47 -10.62 -10.78
CA ALA A 104 -6.09 -9.34 -10.52
C ALA A 104 -7.38 -9.49 -9.71
N TYR A 105 -7.62 -8.56 -8.80
CA TYR A 105 -8.91 -8.36 -8.14
C TYR A 105 -9.85 -7.59 -9.06
N VAL A 106 -11.14 -7.93 -9.00
CA VAL A 106 -12.24 -7.10 -9.51
C VAL A 106 -12.83 -6.35 -8.33
N LEU A 107 -12.72 -5.03 -8.35
CA LEU A 107 -13.20 -4.13 -7.32
C LEU A 107 -14.40 -3.35 -7.86
N GLU A 108 -15.59 -3.73 -7.45
CA GLU A 108 -16.82 -3.02 -7.80
C GLU A 108 -17.05 -1.84 -6.86
N ILE A 109 -17.54 -0.73 -7.41
CA ILE A 109 -17.76 0.52 -6.70
C ILE A 109 -19.19 0.97 -6.96
N ASP A 110 -20.02 1.04 -5.92
CA ASP A 110 -21.41 1.54 -6.04
C ASP A 110 -21.60 2.76 -5.14
N GLY A 111 -22.19 3.83 -5.69
CA GLY A 111 -22.41 5.07 -4.95
C GLY A 111 -23.69 5.77 -5.36
N SER A 112 -24.27 6.50 -4.40
CA SER A 112 -25.47 7.31 -4.65
C SER A 112 -25.38 8.64 -3.91
N PHE A 113 -25.30 9.73 -4.66
CA PHE A 113 -25.09 11.07 -4.15
C PHE A 113 -26.29 11.97 -4.42
N THR A 114 -26.54 12.93 -3.53
CA THR A 114 -27.62 13.91 -3.71
C THR A 114 -27.20 15.31 -3.28
N SER A 115 -27.72 16.33 -3.97
CA SER A 115 -27.58 17.73 -3.57
C SER A 115 -28.45 18.09 -2.36
N GLY A 116 -29.33 17.19 -1.95
CA GLY A 116 -30.41 17.48 -1.02
C GLY A 116 -31.52 18.34 -1.66
N ASN A 117 -32.61 18.54 -0.90
CA ASN A 117 -33.77 19.29 -1.38
C ASN A 117 -33.42 20.75 -1.64
N SER A 118 -33.77 21.25 -2.83
CA SER A 118 -33.45 22.60 -3.32
C SER A 118 -31.95 22.89 -3.35
N GLY A 119 -31.11 21.84 -3.40
CA GLY A 119 -29.67 21.96 -3.48
C GLY A 119 -29.14 22.13 -4.90
N ALA A 120 -30.00 22.08 -5.91
CA ALA A 120 -29.62 22.30 -7.29
C ALA A 120 -30.58 23.29 -7.98
N THR A 121 -30.05 24.15 -8.85
CA THR A 121 -30.84 25.01 -9.73
C THR A 121 -30.42 24.75 -11.17
N LEU A 122 -31.37 24.30 -11.98
CA LEU A 122 -31.19 24.04 -13.41
C LEU A 122 -32.22 24.84 -14.19
N GLU A 123 -31.77 25.62 -15.18
CA GLU A 123 -32.62 26.44 -16.05
C GLU A 123 -33.61 27.36 -15.30
N GLY A 124 -33.19 27.88 -14.14
CA GLY A 124 -33.99 28.77 -13.30
C GLY A 124 -35.03 28.05 -12.42
N VAL A 125 -35.07 26.72 -12.42
CA VAL A 125 -35.91 25.90 -11.54
C VAL A 125 -35.05 25.28 -10.46
N SER A 126 -35.40 25.51 -9.19
CA SER A 126 -34.76 24.85 -8.05
C SER A 126 -35.34 23.46 -7.83
N GLY A 127 -34.49 22.50 -7.50
CA GLY A 127 -34.84 21.11 -7.27
C GLY A 127 -33.71 20.34 -6.57
N ARG A 128 -33.73 19.03 -6.76
CA ARG A 128 -32.72 18.12 -6.20
C ARG A 128 -32.03 17.37 -7.34
N LEU A 129 -30.71 17.37 -7.34
CA LEU A 129 -29.89 16.58 -8.26
C LEU A 129 -29.46 15.29 -7.53
N ASN A 130 -29.53 14.16 -8.23
CA ASN A 130 -29.03 12.88 -7.74
C ASN A 130 -28.07 12.28 -8.78
N ILE A 131 -27.02 11.63 -8.30
CA ILE A 131 -26.05 10.92 -9.12
C ILE A 131 -25.97 9.49 -8.62
N GLY A 132 -26.23 8.53 -9.50
CA GLY A 132 -25.79 7.14 -9.33
C GLY A 132 -24.38 6.97 -9.88
N TYR A 133 -23.55 6.25 -9.16
CA TYR A 133 -22.17 5.92 -9.52
C TYR A 133 -22.04 4.41 -9.52
N GLN A 134 -21.54 3.84 -10.61
CA GLN A 134 -21.21 2.43 -10.72
C GLN A 134 -19.84 2.31 -11.35
N GLY A 135 -18.91 1.63 -10.73
CA GLY A 135 -17.56 1.46 -11.24
C GLY A 135 -17.03 0.05 -11.04
N GLU A 136 -16.01 -0.27 -11.82
CA GLU A 136 -15.25 -1.52 -11.77
C GLU A 136 -13.78 -1.17 -11.99
N ASP A 137 -12.94 -1.48 -11.00
CA ASP A 137 -11.49 -1.36 -11.09
C ASP A 137 -10.87 -2.76 -11.17
N LEU A 138 -9.97 -2.96 -12.14
CA LEU A 138 -9.10 -4.13 -12.18
C LEU A 138 -7.77 -3.81 -11.52
N VAL A 139 -7.43 -4.52 -10.44
CA VAL A 139 -6.28 -4.21 -9.58
C VAL A 139 -5.33 -5.40 -9.49
N ARG A 140 -4.05 -5.23 -9.79
CA ARG A 140 -3.04 -6.30 -9.67
C ARG A 140 -2.88 -6.75 -8.22
N VAL A 141 -2.77 -8.06 -8.01
CA VAL A 141 -2.64 -8.63 -6.65
C VAL A 141 -1.28 -8.31 -6.01
N ARG A 142 -0.20 -8.31 -6.78
CA ARG A 142 1.17 -8.27 -6.24
C ARG A 142 1.62 -6.92 -5.70
N ASP A 143 0.95 -5.84 -6.10
CA ASP A 143 1.38 -4.45 -5.85
C ASP A 143 0.21 -3.45 -5.77
N LEU A 144 -1.04 -3.91 -5.90
CA LEU A 144 -2.25 -3.08 -5.99
C LEU A 144 -2.25 -2.04 -7.12
N ALA A 145 -1.46 -2.23 -8.19
CA ALA A 145 -1.50 -1.32 -9.32
C ALA A 145 -2.82 -1.47 -10.09
N VAL A 146 -3.43 -0.33 -10.44
CA VAL A 146 -4.69 -0.28 -11.18
C VAL A 146 -4.42 -0.49 -12.66
N ILE A 147 -4.98 -1.54 -13.23
CA ILE A 147 -4.82 -1.92 -14.64
C ILE A 147 -5.79 -1.12 -15.50
N ASN A 148 -7.05 -1.10 -15.08
CA ASN A 148 -8.16 -0.46 -15.77
C ASN A 148 -9.19 -0.01 -14.74
N SER A 149 -9.88 1.07 -15.06
CA SER A 149 -10.93 1.67 -14.23
C SER A 149 -12.06 2.10 -15.15
N GLU A 150 -13.22 1.46 -15.01
CA GLU A 150 -14.45 1.84 -15.69
C GLU A 150 -15.43 2.41 -14.67
N PHE A 151 -16.09 3.52 -14.97
CA PHE A 151 -17.22 3.98 -14.16
C PHE A 151 -18.29 4.70 -14.96
N THR A 152 -19.53 4.56 -14.51
CA THR A 152 -20.73 5.15 -15.08
C THR A 152 -21.38 6.10 -14.07
N LEU A 153 -21.75 7.28 -14.56
CA LEU A 153 -22.51 8.31 -13.84
C LEU A 153 -23.91 8.41 -14.42
N ASP A 154 -24.94 8.13 -13.63
CA ASP A 154 -26.35 8.40 -13.95
C ASP A 154 -26.82 9.64 -13.21
N VAL A 155 -27.05 10.73 -13.94
CA VAL A 155 -27.41 12.04 -13.40
C VAL A 155 -28.89 12.30 -13.64
N THR A 156 -29.63 12.51 -12.55
CA THR A 156 -31.05 12.88 -12.59
C THR A 156 -31.33 14.17 -11.83
N PHE A 157 -32.32 14.93 -12.30
CA PHE A 157 -32.80 16.14 -11.65
C PHE A 157 -34.29 16.01 -11.34
N ASP A 158 -34.68 16.31 -10.10
CA ASP A 158 -36.06 16.34 -9.62
C ASP A 158 -36.49 17.81 -9.41
N PRO A 159 -37.14 18.47 -10.40
CA PRO A 159 -37.59 19.85 -10.29
C PRO A 159 -38.56 20.04 -9.12
N LEU A 160 -38.43 21.15 -8.39
CA LEU A 160 -39.24 21.45 -7.20
C LEU A 160 -39.16 20.36 -6.11
N ASN A 161 -38.14 19.49 -6.16
CA ASN A 161 -37.96 18.30 -5.31
C ASN A 161 -39.04 17.21 -5.52
N LEU A 162 -39.77 17.24 -6.64
CA LEU A 162 -40.88 16.34 -6.94
C LEU A 162 -40.41 15.22 -7.88
N GLY A 163 -40.25 14.01 -7.34
CA GLY A 163 -39.74 12.86 -8.12
C GLY A 163 -40.62 12.44 -9.31
N PHE A 164 -41.91 12.81 -9.35
CA PHE A 164 -42.75 12.55 -10.53
C PHE A 164 -42.47 13.52 -11.70
N LEU A 165 -41.70 14.58 -11.47
CA LEU A 165 -41.21 15.51 -12.49
C LEU A 165 -39.76 15.20 -12.91
N ARG A 166 -39.21 14.04 -12.50
CA ARG A 166 -37.81 13.65 -12.74
C ARG A 166 -37.42 13.81 -14.21
N GLN A 167 -36.26 14.38 -14.41
CA GLN A 167 -35.56 14.53 -15.68
C GLN A 167 -34.29 13.68 -15.61
N TYR A 168 -34.02 12.92 -16.67
CA TYR A 168 -32.76 12.18 -16.85
C TYR A 168 -31.85 13.09 -17.64
N ILE A 169 -30.74 13.50 -17.03
CA ILE A 169 -29.87 14.54 -17.57
C ILE A 169 -28.74 13.94 -18.39
N ALA A 170 -28.09 12.91 -17.84
CA ALA A 170 -26.99 12.24 -18.49
C ALA A 170 -26.77 10.84 -17.92
N GLU A 171 -26.32 9.92 -18.76
CA GLU A 171 -25.76 8.64 -18.38
C GLU A 171 -24.45 8.51 -19.14
N ILE A 172 -23.32 8.56 -18.43
CA ILE A 172 -21.99 8.71 -19.03
C ILE A 172 -21.05 7.66 -18.43
N THR A 173 -20.39 6.90 -19.29
CA THR A 173 -19.41 5.89 -18.90
C THR A 173 -18.01 6.34 -19.31
N PHE A 174 -17.06 6.27 -18.39
CA PHE A 174 -15.65 6.53 -18.57
C PHE A 174 -14.89 5.23 -18.42
N ASP A 175 -14.14 4.82 -19.43
CA ASP A 175 -13.27 3.66 -19.40
C ASP A 175 -11.82 4.12 -19.55
N THR A 176 -11.02 3.94 -18.49
CA THR A 176 -9.63 4.39 -18.43
C THR A 176 -8.67 3.22 -18.30
N PHE A 177 -7.71 3.11 -19.21
CA PHE A 177 -6.62 2.13 -19.12
C PHE A 177 -5.30 2.80 -18.71
N TYR A 178 -4.43 2.03 -18.05
CA TYR A 178 -3.08 2.45 -17.68
C TYR A 178 -2.04 1.47 -18.23
N ASP A 179 -1.01 1.99 -18.90
CA ASP A 179 0.09 1.19 -19.46
C ASP A 179 1.46 1.85 -19.20
N PRO A 180 2.29 1.31 -18.29
CA PRO A 180 2.00 0.17 -17.41
C PRO A 180 0.88 0.45 -16.39
N PRO A 181 0.28 -0.59 -15.76
CA PRO A 181 -0.73 -0.43 -14.72
C PRO A 181 -0.30 0.55 -13.63
N LYS A 182 -1.19 1.46 -13.24
CA LYS A 182 -0.88 2.60 -12.37
C LYS A 182 -0.67 2.15 -10.92
N GLU A 183 0.56 2.21 -10.48
CA GLU A 183 1.00 1.80 -9.15
C GLU A 183 0.99 2.99 -8.18
N LYS A 184 -0.04 3.02 -7.32
CA LYS A 184 -0.28 4.11 -6.35
C LYS A 184 0.49 3.92 -5.04
N TYR A 185 1.06 2.74 -4.83
CA TYR A 185 1.80 2.34 -3.64
C TYR A 185 3.08 1.68 -4.09
N ASP A 186 4.17 2.01 -3.44
CA ASP A 186 5.44 1.32 -3.59
C ASP A 186 5.70 0.61 -2.27
N PHE A 187 5.40 -0.68 -2.22
CA PHE A 187 5.48 -1.46 -0.99
C PHE A 187 6.90 -2.01 -0.81
N PRO A 188 7.43 -2.08 0.42
CA PRO A 188 6.82 -1.65 1.68
C PRO A 188 6.76 -0.13 1.86
N LEU A 189 5.75 0.37 2.57
CA LEU A 189 5.51 1.81 2.74
C LEU A 189 6.25 2.39 3.97
N HIS A 190 7.11 3.39 3.75
CA HIS A 190 7.74 4.16 4.82
C HIS A 190 7.45 5.66 4.73
N LEU A 191 7.45 6.31 5.89
CA LEU A 191 7.25 7.75 5.95
C LEU A 191 8.39 8.47 5.20
N GLY A 192 8.04 9.40 4.31
CA GLY A 192 9.02 10.15 3.52
C GLY A 192 9.37 9.51 2.17
N ASP A 193 8.95 8.28 1.90
CA ASP A 193 9.18 7.61 0.62
C ASP A 193 8.60 8.42 -0.54
N GLN A 194 9.32 8.37 -1.64
CA GLN A 194 8.99 9.05 -2.88
C GLN A 194 9.30 8.16 -4.07
N TRP A 195 8.30 8.00 -4.91
CA TRP A 195 8.43 7.32 -6.18
C TRP A 195 7.70 8.13 -7.27
N TYR A 196 8.02 7.82 -8.51
CA TYR A 196 7.34 8.40 -9.66
C TYR A 196 7.14 7.35 -10.74
N MET A 197 6.13 7.57 -11.57
CA MET A 197 5.77 6.63 -12.61
C MET A 197 5.40 7.39 -13.88
N PRO A 198 6.19 7.23 -14.96
CA PRO A 198 5.72 7.56 -16.30
C PRO A 198 4.83 6.44 -16.84
N PHE A 199 3.62 6.77 -17.29
CA PHE A 199 2.69 5.80 -17.87
C PHE A 199 1.90 6.43 -19.03
N GLN A 200 1.34 5.59 -19.91
CA GLN A 200 0.30 6.00 -20.84
C GLN A 200 -1.05 5.82 -20.17
N SER A 201 -1.91 6.82 -20.34
CA SER A 201 -3.29 6.80 -19.90
C SER A 201 -4.18 7.14 -21.09
N GLY A 202 -5.32 6.48 -21.20
CA GLY A 202 -6.36 6.86 -22.14
C GLY A 202 -7.73 6.60 -21.55
N THR A 203 -8.59 7.61 -21.61
CA THR A 203 -9.98 7.54 -21.18
C THR A 203 -10.87 7.65 -22.40
N GLY A 204 -11.66 6.60 -22.67
CA GLY A 204 -12.77 6.65 -23.60
C GLY A 204 -14.06 6.99 -22.87
N VAL A 205 -14.85 7.91 -23.41
CA VAL A 205 -16.09 8.38 -22.80
C VAL A 205 -17.27 8.10 -23.72
N THR A 206 -18.26 7.38 -23.20
CA THR A 206 -19.47 6.99 -23.93
C THR A 206 -20.73 7.38 -23.16
N GLY A 207 -21.89 7.20 -23.78
CA GLY A 207 -23.19 7.51 -23.17
C GLY A 207 -23.88 8.72 -23.82
N THR A 208 -24.76 9.37 -23.07
CA THR A 208 -25.56 10.50 -23.55
C THR A 208 -25.71 11.58 -22.49
N SER A 209 -25.77 12.84 -22.91
CA SER A 209 -26.03 14.01 -22.06
C SER A 209 -26.88 15.02 -22.81
N ASP A 210 -27.82 15.67 -22.12
CA ASP A 210 -28.66 16.73 -22.69
C ASP A 210 -27.88 18.03 -22.96
N TYR A 211 -26.69 18.19 -22.38
CA TYR A 211 -25.96 19.46 -22.35
C TYR A 211 -24.65 19.48 -23.15
N PHE A 212 -24.04 18.33 -23.39
CA PHE A 212 -22.75 18.22 -24.07
C PHE A 212 -22.60 16.85 -24.74
N ASP A 213 -21.65 16.72 -25.66
CA ASP A 213 -21.28 15.43 -26.25
C ASP A 213 -20.23 14.76 -25.35
N PRO A 214 -20.51 13.58 -24.76
CA PRO A 214 -19.56 12.89 -23.88
C PRO A 214 -18.21 12.58 -24.55
N SER A 215 -18.17 12.37 -25.88
CA SER A 215 -16.93 12.06 -26.59
C SER A 215 -15.92 13.21 -26.61
N GLU A 216 -16.33 14.43 -26.25
CA GLU A 216 -15.42 15.57 -26.08
C GLU A 216 -14.47 15.40 -24.89
N PHE A 217 -14.75 14.45 -23.99
CA PHE A 217 -13.92 14.13 -22.82
C PHE A 217 -12.94 12.99 -23.07
N ASP A 218 -12.86 12.45 -24.30
CA ASP A 218 -11.85 11.45 -24.65
C ASP A 218 -10.45 12.03 -24.45
N THR A 219 -9.63 11.32 -23.68
CA THR A 219 -8.23 11.70 -23.45
C THR A 219 -7.30 10.55 -23.80
N SER A 220 -6.09 10.88 -24.25
CA SER A 220 -5.02 9.91 -24.41
C SER A 220 -3.69 10.64 -24.37
N GLY A 221 -2.74 10.11 -23.61
CA GLY A 221 -1.39 10.66 -23.57
C GLY A 221 -0.51 10.01 -22.53
N GLY A 222 0.75 10.44 -22.55
CA GLY A 222 1.69 10.13 -21.49
C GLY A 222 1.46 11.03 -20.29
N GLU A 223 1.37 10.41 -19.12
CA GLU A 223 1.38 11.05 -17.82
C GLU A 223 2.67 10.70 -17.08
N ASN A 224 2.98 11.53 -16.09
CA ASN A 224 4.05 11.24 -15.14
C ASN A 224 3.63 11.84 -13.81
N ASN A 225 3.30 10.96 -12.88
CA ASN A 225 2.88 11.33 -11.54
C ASN A 225 3.95 10.90 -10.55
N SER A 226 4.03 11.63 -9.45
CA SER A 226 4.90 11.29 -8.33
C SER A 226 4.10 11.26 -7.05
N TRP A 227 4.46 10.34 -6.19
CA TRP A 227 3.85 10.14 -4.90
C TRP A 227 4.85 10.43 -3.79
N GLN A 228 4.33 10.90 -2.66
CA GLN A 228 5.13 11.11 -1.46
C GLN A 228 4.33 10.80 -0.21
N ILE A 229 4.92 10.01 0.68
CA ILE A 229 4.36 9.78 2.01
C ILE A 229 4.78 10.92 2.93
N THR A 230 3.83 11.76 3.36
CA THR A 230 4.16 12.99 4.11
C THR A 230 3.73 12.98 5.58
N ALA A 231 2.88 12.02 5.96
CA ALA A 231 2.42 11.91 7.34
C ALA A 231 2.12 10.45 7.67
N ASN A 232 2.30 10.10 8.94
CA ASN A 232 1.83 8.88 9.54
C ASN A 232 0.98 9.23 10.78
N GLY A 233 -0.14 8.53 10.96
CA GLY A 233 -1.05 8.74 12.08
C GLY A 233 -2.54 8.65 11.71
N ILE A 234 -3.39 9.26 12.53
CA ILE A 234 -4.85 9.28 12.31
C ILE A 234 -5.19 10.11 11.06
N PRO A 235 -5.97 9.57 10.12
CA PRO A 235 -6.42 10.28 8.91
C PRO A 235 -7.17 11.58 9.22
N THR A 236 -6.55 12.70 8.81
CA THR A 236 -7.08 14.05 9.02
C THR A 236 -6.62 15.01 7.92
N ASP A 237 -7.45 16.01 7.61
CA ASP A 237 -7.04 17.21 6.88
C ASP A 237 -6.83 18.43 7.81
N GLY A 238 -6.91 18.22 9.13
CA GLY A 238 -6.89 19.26 10.16
C GLY A 238 -8.28 19.78 10.57
N SER A 239 -9.32 19.48 9.79
CA SER A 239 -10.70 19.92 10.03
C SER A 239 -11.70 18.76 10.09
N LYS A 240 -11.54 17.77 9.23
CA LYS A 240 -12.32 16.54 9.13
C LYS A 240 -11.48 15.35 9.55
N ASN A 241 -12.16 14.29 9.97
CA ASN A 241 -11.59 12.98 10.23
C ASN A 241 -12.52 11.92 9.65
N ILE A 242 -11.99 10.73 9.43
CA ILE A 242 -12.79 9.56 9.08
C ILE A 242 -13.69 9.11 10.25
N GLN A 243 -14.70 8.30 9.97
CA GLN A 243 -15.59 7.76 11.02
C GLN A 243 -15.07 6.43 11.59
N TYR A 244 -14.37 5.63 10.78
CA TYR A 244 -13.76 4.38 11.23
C TYR A 244 -12.62 4.65 12.22
N THR A 245 -12.65 4.04 13.41
CA THR A 245 -11.72 4.40 14.51
C THR A 245 -10.49 3.49 14.65
N GLY A 246 -10.28 2.55 13.73
CA GLY A 246 -9.19 1.57 13.81
C GLY A 246 -7.95 1.90 12.97
N CYS A 247 -7.80 3.14 12.52
CA CYS A 247 -6.78 3.56 11.54
C CYS A 247 -5.78 4.56 12.14
N ASP A 248 -5.31 4.30 13.35
CA ASP A 248 -4.42 5.21 14.07
C ASP A 248 -3.01 5.29 13.45
N ASP A 249 -2.57 4.24 12.75
CA ASP A 249 -1.25 4.12 12.11
C ASP A 249 -1.39 4.15 10.58
N SER A 250 -2.03 5.19 10.03
CA SER A 250 -2.24 5.34 8.58
C SER A 250 -1.18 6.22 7.92
N TYR A 251 -0.93 6.03 6.63
CA TYR A 251 0.07 6.73 5.84
C TYR A 251 -0.58 7.66 4.82
N LYS A 252 -0.27 8.96 4.87
CA LYS A 252 -0.75 9.95 3.90
C LYS A 252 0.15 10.00 2.68
N ILE A 253 -0.33 9.47 1.57
CA ILE A 253 0.33 9.41 0.27
C ILE A 253 -0.26 10.51 -0.63
N ASN A 254 0.53 11.51 -0.97
CA ASN A 254 0.08 12.62 -1.83
C ASN A 254 0.45 12.33 -3.27
N GLU A 255 -0.43 12.67 -4.20
CA GLU A 255 -0.18 12.53 -5.64
C GLU A 255 -0.03 13.92 -6.28
N VAL A 256 1.03 14.10 -7.07
CA VAL A 256 1.24 15.31 -7.87
C VAL A 256 1.61 14.91 -9.29
N ASN A 257 1.20 15.73 -10.26
CA ASN A 257 1.62 15.54 -11.65
C ASN A 257 3.01 16.12 -11.92
N ALA A 258 3.55 15.88 -13.12
CA ALA A 258 4.86 16.39 -13.56
C ALA A 258 5.07 17.91 -13.47
N THR A 259 3.99 18.69 -13.35
CA THR A 259 4.06 20.16 -13.20
C THR A 259 3.97 20.63 -11.75
N GLY A 260 3.83 19.70 -10.80
CA GLY A 260 3.68 20.00 -9.36
C GLY A 260 2.27 20.37 -8.93
N VAL A 261 1.27 20.15 -9.78
CA VAL A 261 -0.13 20.30 -9.41
C VAL A 261 -0.56 19.05 -8.64
N SER A 262 -1.14 19.25 -7.46
CA SER A 262 -1.71 18.16 -6.67
C SER A 262 -2.94 17.57 -7.35
N LEU A 263 -2.96 16.24 -7.44
CA LEU A 263 -4.09 15.46 -7.93
C LEU A 263 -4.95 14.91 -6.79
N GLY A 264 -4.53 15.15 -5.54
CA GLY A 264 -5.16 14.64 -4.34
C GLY A 264 -4.20 13.87 -3.43
N TYR A 265 -4.76 13.04 -2.56
CA TYR A 265 -4.01 12.19 -1.65
C TYR A 265 -4.87 11.01 -1.20
N ASN A 266 -4.21 9.96 -0.70
CA ASN A 266 -4.85 8.84 -0.03
C ASN A 266 -4.24 8.66 1.35
N TRP A 267 -5.05 8.28 2.33
CA TRP A 267 -4.57 7.73 3.60
C TRP A 267 -4.67 6.22 3.56
N TYR A 268 -3.56 5.53 3.34
CA TYR A 268 -3.49 4.07 3.43
C TYR A 268 -3.54 3.63 4.88
N CYS A 269 -4.43 2.71 5.23
CA CYS A 269 -4.56 2.18 6.59
C CYS A 269 -4.33 0.66 6.57
N PRO A 270 -3.18 0.18 7.10
CA PRO A 270 -2.86 -1.24 7.17
C PRO A 270 -3.97 -2.10 7.80
N ALA A 271 -4.60 -1.59 8.87
CA ALA A 271 -5.65 -2.33 9.59
C ALA A 271 -6.86 -2.68 8.71
N VAL A 272 -7.18 -1.86 7.71
CA VAL A 272 -8.29 -2.14 6.77
C VAL A 272 -7.78 -2.58 5.40
N ARG A 273 -6.45 -2.78 5.26
CA ARG A 273 -5.79 -3.28 4.04
C ARG A 273 -6.04 -2.42 2.80
N PHE A 274 -6.46 -1.17 2.99
CA PHE A 274 -6.83 -0.26 1.91
C PHE A 274 -6.88 1.19 2.39
N ASN A 275 -7.39 2.09 1.56
CA ASN A 275 -7.50 3.50 1.88
C ASN A 275 -8.60 3.76 2.90
N SER A 276 -8.23 4.47 3.96
CA SER A 276 -9.16 5.03 4.93
C SER A 276 -9.71 6.40 4.51
N TRP A 277 -9.01 7.11 3.64
CA TRP A 277 -9.49 8.35 3.03
C TRP A 277 -8.90 8.49 1.63
N ILE A 278 -9.74 8.72 0.63
CA ILE A 278 -9.36 9.05 -0.74
C ILE A 278 -9.80 10.48 -1.02
N THR A 279 -8.90 11.34 -1.49
CA THR A 279 -9.23 12.67 -2.01
C THR A 279 -8.72 12.78 -3.43
N ILE A 280 -9.60 13.14 -4.36
CA ILE A 280 -9.23 13.48 -5.73
C ILE A 280 -9.50 14.96 -5.96
N THR A 281 -8.51 15.67 -6.52
CA THR A 281 -8.64 17.07 -6.92
C THR A 281 -8.43 17.20 -8.42
N ASN A 282 -9.38 17.85 -9.09
CA ASN A 282 -9.29 18.10 -10.52
C ASN A 282 -8.99 19.58 -10.81
N ALA A 283 -8.19 19.82 -11.86
CA ALA A 283 -7.84 21.16 -12.32
C ALA A 283 -9.06 22.01 -12.73
N ALA A 284 -10.18 21.38 -13.10
CA ALA A 284 -11.46 22.04 -13.38
C ALA A 284 -12.12 22.63 -12.11
N GLY A 285 -11.54 22.42 -10.92
CA GLY A 285 -11.98 23.04 -9.68
C GLY A 285 -13.08 22.26 -8.97
N PHE A 286 -12.94 20.94 -8.92
CA PHE A 286 -13.78 20.10 -8.07
C PHE A 286 -12.92 19.15 -7.25
N THR A 287 -13.45 18.74 -6.10
CA THR A 287 -12.81 17.81 -5.17
C THR A 287 -13.82 16.76 -4.72
N ILE A 288 -13.41 15.50 -4.69
CA ILE A 288 -14.21 14.42 -4.11
C ILE A 288 -13.42 13.82 -2.95
N ASP A 289 -14.07 13.71 -1.80
CA ASP A 289 -13.58 13.00 -0.63
C ASP A 289 -14.40 11.73 -0.42
N TRP A 290 -13.73 10.60 -0.19
CA TRP A 290 -14.30 9.38 0.37
C TRP A 290 -13.67 9.14 1.74
N LEU A 291 -14.45 9.26 2.81
CA LEU A 291 -14.00 9.07 4.18
C LEU A 291 -14.53 7.76 4.73
N LEU A 292 -13.65 6.85 5.15
CA LEU A 292 -14.04 5.51 5.57
C LEU A 292 -14.96 5.56 6.80
N LYS A 293 -16.05 4.81 6.71
CA LYS A 293 -17.00 4.60 7.81
C LYS A 293 -16.89 3.20 8.37
N GLU A 294 -16.93 2.22 7.48
CA GLU A 294 -17.04 0.82 7.85
C GLU A 294 -16.14 -0.04 6.95
N TYR A 295 -15.53 -1.06 7.54
CA TYR A 295 -14.85 -2.13 6.83
C TYR A 295 -15.43 -3.47 7.27
N ASN A 296 -15.97 -4.22 6.30
CA ASN A 296 -16.56 -5.53 6.48
C ASN A 296 -15.65 -6.57 5.79
N PRO A 297 -14.59 -7.06 6.47
CA PRO A 297 -13.74 -8.09 5.90
C PRO A 297 -14.48 -9.43 5.79
N ALA A 298 -14.35 -10.08 4.63
CA ALA A 298 -14.85 -11.43 4.43
C ALA A 298 -14.10 -12.44 5.31
N ASP A 299 -14.79 -13.54 5.64
CA ASP A 299 -14.21 -14.69 6.34
C ASP A 299 -13.33 -14.32 7.54
N SER A 300 -13.87 -13.49 8.43
CA SER A 300 -13.16 -12.94 9.60
C SER A 300 -13.97 -13.11 10.87
N TYR A 301 -13.29 -13.22 12.02
CA TYR A 301 -13.90 -13.26 13.34
C TYR A 301 -13.48 -12.04 14.16
N GLY A 302 -14.34 -11.64 15.12
CA GLY A 302 -14.06 -10.49 15.99
C GLY A 302 -14.22 -9.13 15.32
N VAL A 303 -14.87 -9.07 14.15
CA VAL A 303 -15.11 -7.84 13.38
C VAL A 303 -16.04 -6.90 14.13
N SER A 304 -15.68 -5.61 14.13
CA SER A 304 -16.57 -4.49 14.44
C SER A 304 -16.41 -3.49 13.31
N ALA A 305 -17.40 -3.41 12.43
CA ALA A 305 -17.31 -2.74 11.14
C ALA A 305 -16.77 -1.29 11.23
N GLY A 306 -17.09 -0.55 12.30
CA GLY A 306 -16.64 0.84 12.48
C GLY A 306 -15.31 1.02 13.23
N SER A 307 -14.61 -0.05 13.64
CA SER A 307 -13.43 0.11 14.51
C SER A 307 -12.38 -0.99 14.48
N THR A 308 -12.72 -2.23 14.13
CA THR A 308 -11.73 -3.31 14.06
C THR A 308 -12.06 -4.30 12.94
N PRO A 309 -11.06 -4.67 12.12
CA PRO A 309 -11.22 -5.67 11.06
C PRO A 309 -11.34 -7.10 11.63
N GLY A 310 -11.15 -7.28 12.94
CA GLY A 310 -10.96 -8.62 13.51
C GLY A 310 -9.73 -9.31 12.94
N THR A 311 -9.81 -10.63 12.77
CA THR A 311 -8.75 -11.44 12.17
C THR A 311 -9.37 -12.41 11.17
N ARG A 312 -8.66 -12.64 10.06
CA ARG A 312 -9.07 -13.62 9.04
C ARG A 312 -9.16 -15.01 9.65
N ASN A 313 -10.22 -15.77 9.36
CA ASN A 313 -10.41 -17.13 9.88
C ASN A 313 -9.35 -18.12 9.40
N VAL A 314 -8.73 -17.83 8.25
CA VAL A 314 -7.66 -18.61 7.65
C VAL A 314 -6.77 -17.67 6.85
N GLU A 315 -5.46 -17.87 6.81
CA GLU A 315 -4.50 -16.96 6.19
C GLU A 315 -3.29 -17.74 5.65
N ILE A 316 -2.73 -17.24 4.55
CA ILE A 316 -1.44 -17.66 4.02
C ILE A 316 -0.47 -16.52 4.32
N ASP A 317 0.43 -16.77 5.27
CA ASP A 317 1.47 -15.82 5.64
C ASP A 317 2.77 -16.22 4.95
N ILE A 318 3.47 -15.26 4.32
CA ILE A 318 4.70 -15.50 3.57
C ILE A 318 5.86 -14.83 4.30
N ASP A 319 6.97 -15.56 4.42
CA ASP A 319 8.23 -15.08 4.94
C ASP A 319 9.34 -15.32 3.91
N MET A 320 10.06 -14.27 3.58
CA MET A 320 11.30 -14.34 2.82
C MET A 320 12.49 -14.52 3.77
N GLN A 321 13.51 -15.27 3.32
CA GLN A 321 14.74 -15.49 4.08
C GLN A 321 15.45 -14.16 4.41
N PHE A 322 15.49 -13.24 3.44
CA PHE A 322 16.01 -11.88 3.58
C PHE A 322 15.03 -10.89 2.96
N LEU A 323 14.87 -9.73 3.60
CA LEU A 323 14.01 -8.64 3.12
C LEU A 323 14.52 -8.05 1.84
N ALA A 324 15.84 -7.86 1.81
CA ALA A 324 16.53 -7.35 0.67
C ALA A 324 17.61 -8.28 0.22
N THR A 325 17.80 -8.30 -1.09
CA THR A 325 18.83 -9.10 -1.71
C THR A 325 19.42 -8.44 -2.94
N LEU A 326 20.54 -8.99 -3.39
CA LEU A 326 21.09 -8.68 -4.70
C LEU A 326 20.23 -9.31 -5.80
N PRO A 327 20.18 -8.72 -7.00
CA PRO A 327 19.53 -9.37 -8.14
C PRO A 327 20.17 -10.73 -8.46
N ASP A 328 19.39 -11.63 -9.05
CA ASP A 328 19.75 -13.00 -9.41
C ASP A 328 20.25 -13.86 -8.23
N SER A 329 19.66 -13.64 -7.06
CA SER A 329 19.99 -14.38 -5.85
C SER A 329 18.90 -15.38 -5.48
N GLU A 330 19.32 -16.56 -5.06
CA GLU A 330 18.40 -17.56 -4.52
C GLU A 330 18.06 -17.23 -3.07
N GLN A 331 16.77 -17.15 -2.79
CA GLN A 331 16.20 -16.93 -1.47
C GLN A 331 15.21 -18.02 -1.12
N THR A 332 15.19 -18.43 0.14
CA THR A 332 14.16 -19.33 0.65
C THR A 332 12.88 -18.53 0.94
N LEU A 333 11.78 -18.90 0.28
CA LEU A 333 10.43 -18.48 0.62
C LEU A 333 9.80 -19.56 1.50
N THR A 334 9.26 -19.17 2.64
CA THR A 334 8.40 -20.01 3.47
C THR A 334 6.99 -19.44 3.46
N ALA A 335 5.97 -20.27 3.30
CA ALA A 335 4.60 -19.81 3.52
C ALA A 335 3.86 -20.76 4.46
N SER A 336 3.17 -20.18 5.43
CA SER A 336 2.39 -20.90 6.42
C SER A 336 0.90 -20.70 6.16
N TYR A 337 0.16 -21.80 6.05
CA TYR A 337 -1.28 -21.78 5.82
C TYR A 337 -2.00 -22.26 7.07
N THR A 338 -2.60 -21.33 7.80
CA THR A 338 -3.16 -21.60 9.13
C THR A 338 -4.53 -20.97 9.32
N THR A 339 -5.33 -21.54 10.22
CA THR A 339 -6.60 -20.94 10.64
C THR A 339 -6.43 -20.12 11.91
N SER A 340 -7.17 -19.03 12.06
CA SER A 340 -7.25 -18.24 13.29
C SER A 340 -8.64 -18.39 13.94
N PRO A 341 -8.77 -18.24 15.27
CA PRO A 341 -7.70 -17.95 16.25
C PRO A 341 -6.89 -19.19 16.65
N SER A 342 -7.25 -20.38 16.15
CA SER A 342 -6.73 -21.65 16.68
C SER A 342 -5.29 -21.97 16.28
N GLY A 343 -4.74 -21.30 15.26
CA GLY A 343 -3.45 -21.61 14.65
C GLY A 343 -3.42 -22.98 13.98
N THR A 344 -4.57 -23.57 13.63
CA THR A 344 -4.60 -24.94 13.09
C THR A 344 -4.01 -24.98 11.67
N PRO A 345 -2.95 -25.77 11.43
CA PRO A 345 -2.31 -25.84 10.12
C PRO A 345 -3.18 -26.52 9.07
N GLN A 346 -3.11 -26.02 7.83
CA GLN A 346 -3.86 -26.54 6.69
C GLN A 346 -2.95 -27.42 5.82
N ALA A 347 -2.89 -28.72 6.13
CA ALA A 347 -2.07 -29.69 5.42
C ALA A 347 -2.69 -30.17 4.09
N ASN A 348 -1.83 -30.59 3.15
CA ASN A 348 -2.21 -31.13 1.83
C ASN A 348 -3.03 -30.16 0.97
N LYS A 349 -2.75 -28.85 1.10
CA LYS A 349 -3.31 -27.80 0.25
C LYS A 349 -2.39 -27.60 -0.94
N ASN A 350 -2.94 -27.65 -2.15
CA ASN A 350 -2.18 -27.37 -3.37
C ASN A 350 -2.16 -25.86 -3.57
N LEU A 351 -1.00 -25.26 -3.44
CA LEU A 351 -0.82 -23.82 -3.58
C LEU A 351 -0.14 -23.51 -4.91
N GLN A 352 -0.16 -22.25 -5.29
CA GLN A 352 0.60 -21.72 -6.40
C GLN A 352 1.45 -20.55 -5.91
N ILE A 353 2.77 -20.66 -6.05
CA ILE A 353 3.69 -19.54 -5.89
C ILE A 353 3.79 -18.83 -7.23
N ARG A 354 3.65 -17.51 -7.24
CA ARG A 354 3.75 -16.67 -8.42
C ARG A 354 4.71 -15.51 -8.15
N TYR A 355 5.74 -15.40 -8.98
CA TYR A 355 6.60 -14.23 -9.05
C TYR A 355 6.50 -13.69 -10.47
N GLU A 356 5.49 -12.84 -10.67
CA GLU A 356 4.93 -12.57 -11.99
C GLU A 356 5.83 -11.68 -12.85
N LEU A 357 6.67 -10.83 -12.25
CA LEU A 357 7.64 -10.00 -12.99
C LEU A 357 8.64 -10.83 -13.82
N ASP A 358 9.01 -12.02 -13.35
CA ASP A 358 9.88 -12.97 -14.06
C ASP A 358 9.10 -14.18 -14.63
N SER A 359 7.76 -14.11 -14.65
CA SER A 359 6.89 -15.23 -15.09
C SER A 359 7.14 -16.55 -14.35
N HIS A 360 7.68 -16.52 -13.13
CA HIS A 360 7.99 -17.71 -12.36
C HIS A 360 6.73 -18.26 -11.67
N LEU A 361 6.51 -19.56 -11.82
CA LEU A 361 5.37 -20.29 -11.27
C LEU A 361 5.81 -21.61 -10.66
N ALA A 362 5.37 -21.88 -9.44
CA ALA A 362 5.53 -23.18 -8.78
C ALA A 362 4.22 -23.64 -8.14
N SER A 363 4.03 -24.95 -7.99
CA SER A 363 2.82 -25.53 -7.40
C SER A 363 3.15 -26.49 -6.26
N PRO A 364 3.62 -25.96 -5.12
CA PRO A 364 3.91 -26.77 -3.95
C PRO A 364 2.62 -27.25 -3.27
N THR A 365 2.76 -28.23 -2.38
CA THR A 365 1.69 -28.71 -1.51
C THR A 365 2.11 -28.51 -0.06
N THR A 366 1.23 -27.97 0.77
CA THR A 366 1.54 -27.79 2.20
C THR A 366 1.78 -29.14 2.89
N ASP A 367 2.77 -29.17 3.76
CA ASP A 367 3.14 -30.34 4.53
C ASP A 367 2.19 -30.59 5.73
N GLY A 368 2.54 -31.50 6.63
CA GLY A 368 1.73 -31.81 7.82
C GLY A 368 1.58 -30.64 8.81
N ASN A 369 2.45 -29.64 8.73
CA ASN A 369 2.43 -28.42 9.52
C ASN A 369 1.78 -27.25 8.76
N GLY A 370 1.21 -27.48 7.58
CA GLY A 370 0.59 -26.42 6.80
C GLY A 370 1.61 -25.48 6.14
N GLU A 371 2.87 -25.90 6.05
CA GLU A 371 3.96 -25.06 5.53
C GLU A 371 4.38 -25.51 4.13
N ILE A 372 4.85 -24.54 3.35
CA ILE A 372 5.65 -24.78 2.15
C ILE A 372 6.99 -24.07 2.30
N THR A 373 8.04 -24.68 1.73
CA THR A 373 9.34 -24.06 1.56
C THR A 373 9.72 -24.17 0.09
N HIS A 374 10.11 -23.06 -0.52
CA HIS A 374 10.46 -22.99 -1.93
C HIS A 374 11.67 -22.10 -2.14
N LEU A 375 12.59 -22.53 -3.01
CA LEU A 375 13.73 -21.72 -3.40
C LEU A 375 13.33 -20.83 -4.57
N LEU A 376 13.24 -19.52 -4.33
CA LEU A 376 12.91 -18.52 -5.34
C LEU A 376 14.20 -17.85 -5.82
N ASN A 377 14.39 -17.77 -7.13
CA ASN A 377 15.42 -16.91 -7.71
C ASN A 377 14.82 -15.51 -7.89
N VAL A 378 15.33 -14.53 -7.15
CA VAL A 378 14.88 -13.14 -7.24
C VAL A 378 15.52 -12.53 -8.48
N SER A 379 14.71 -12.17 -9.48
CA SER A 379 15.18 -11.75 -10.80
C SER A 379 15.89 -10.39 -10.78
N ASP A 380 16.50 -10.01 -11.91
CA ASP A 380 17.03 -8.66 -12.15
C ASP A 380 16.01 -7.70 -12.80
N VAL A 381 14.75 -8.12 -12.94
CA VAL A 381 13.67 -7.31 -13.50
C VAL A 381 13.30 -6.20 -12.51
N VAL A 382 13.33 -4.97 -13.02
CA VAL A 382 12.94 -3.75 -12.30
C VAL A 382 11.46 -3.48 -12.54
N ASP A 383 10.75 -3.12 -11.49
CA ASP A 383 9.38 -2.62 -11.52
C ASP A 383 9.25 -1.31 -12.33
N THR A 384 8.05 -0.71 -12.27
CA THR A 384 7.71 0.50 -13.03
C THR A 384 7.73 1.78 -12.20
N THR A 385 8.08 1.69 -10.92
CA THR A 385 8.06 2.76 -9.93
C THR A 385 9.42 2.93 -9.28
N PRO A 386 10.35 3.66 -9.93
CA PRO A 386 11.61 4.02 -9.28
C PRO A 386 11.36 4.77 -7.96
N SER A 387 11.82 4.17 -6.88
CA SER A 387 11.69 4.67 -5.51
C SER A 387 12.93 5.44 -5.06
N SER A 388 12.88 5.96 -3.84
CA SER A 388 14.01 6.64 -3.22
C SER A 388 14.90 5.69 -2.41
N ASP A 389 14.33 4.61 -1.90
CA ASP A 389 14.84 3.78 -0.82
C ASP A 389 15.30 2.38 -1.27
N ASP A 390 14.96 1.96 -2.48
CA ASP A 390 15.42 0.70 -3.06
C ASP A 390 15.91 0.83 -4.52
N TYR A 391 16.29 -0.31 -5.12
CA TYR A 391 16.52 -0.40 -6.56
C TYR A 391 15.26 -0.86 -7.30
N THR A 392 14.50 -1.78 -6.70
CA THR A 392 13.16 -2.21 -7.12
C THR A 392 12.50 -3.03 -6.01
N SER A 393 11.19 -2.94 -5.90
CA SER A 393 10.34 -3.72 -5.02
C SER A 393 9.45 -4.65 -5.86
N ASN A 394 9.40 -5.93 -5.51
CA ASN A 394 8.66 -6.89 -6.29
C ASN A 394 7.73 -7.76 -5.43
N GLY A 395 6.44 -7.81 -5.79
CA GLY A 395 5.47 -8.65 -5.10
C GLY A 395 5.61 -10.15 -5.45
N VAL A 396 5.58 -10.98 -4.40
CA VAL A 396 5.52 -12.45 -4.48
C VAL A 396 4.19 -12.93 -3.93
N ILE A 397 3.50 -13.78 -4.67
CA ILE A 397 2.16 -14.27 -4.32
C ILE A 397 2.21 -15.77 -4.00
N VAL A 398 1.48 -16.19 -2.97
CA VAL A 398 1.11 -17.58 -2.74
C VAL A 398 -0.41 -17.69 -2.70
N TRP A 399 -0.99 -18.44 -3.62
CA TRP A 399 -2.44 -18.52 -3.83
C TRP A 399 -2.95 -19.96 -3.70
N ASP A 400 -4.06 -20.15 -2.99
CA ASP A 400 -4.85 -21.39 -3.01
C ASP A 400 -5.96 -21.29 -4.07
N PRO A 401 -5.80 -21.90 -5.26
CA PRO A 401 -6.78 -21.83 -6.35
C PRO A 401 -8.11 -22.53 -6.06
N ALA A 402 -8.20 -23.31 -4.97
CA ALA A 402 -9.44 -24.01 -4.64
C ALA A 402 -10.36 -23.18 -3.74
N THR A 403 -9.82 -22.19 -3.03
CA THR A 403 -10.55 -21.38 -2.05
C THR A 403 -10.35 -19.89 -2.23
N ASP A 404 -9.59 -19.47 -3.24
CA ASP A 404 -9.29 -18.08 -3.58
C ASP A 404 -8.64 -17.29 -2.43
N ILE A 405 -7.84 -17.99 -1.62
CA ILE A 405 -7.08 -17.36 -0.53
C ILE A 405 -5.69 -17.00 -1.04
N ILE A 406 -5.31 -15.75 -0.83
CA ILE A 406 -4.04 -15.18 -1.27
C ILE A 406 -3.21 -14.77 -0.04
N GLY A 407 -1.93 -15.12 -0.07
CA GLY A 407 -0.85 -14.46 0.65
C GLY A 407 0.00 -13.65 -0.34
N ALA A 408 0.49 -12.49 0.08
CA ALA A 408 1.41 -11.66 -0.69
C ALA A 408 2.48 -11.08 0.24
N THR A 409 3.66 -10.79 -0.31
CA THR A 409 4.76 -10.07 0.35
C THR A 409 5.66 -9.44 -0.69
N THR A 410 6.35 -8.37 -0.35
CA THR A 410 7.39 -7.78 -1.19
C THR A 410 8.74 -8.43 -0.94
N VAL A 411 9.51 -8.63 -2.01
CA VAL A 411 10.97 -8.75 -1.93
C VAL A 411 11.62 -7.47 -2.45
N VAL A 412 12.49 -6.88 -1.62
CA VAL A 412 13.25 -5.69 -2.00
C VAL A 412 14.54 -6.14 -2.69
N ILE A 413 14.91 -5.46 -3.77
CA ILE A 413 16.20 -5.65 -4.42
C ILE A 413 17.02 -4.40 -4.16
N ASP A 414 18.22 -4.59 -3.63
CA ASP A 414 19.19 -3.52 -3.41
C ASP A 414 20.54 -3.94 -4.03
N LEU A 415 21.18 -3.01 -4.72
CA LEU A 415 22.49 -3.23 -5.33
C LEU A 415 23.63 -3.24 -4.30
N SER A 416 23.35 -2.84 -3.05
CA SER A 416 24.33 -2.75 -1.97
C SER A 416 23.78 -3.30 -0.65
N VAL A 417 23.70 -4.63 -0.54
CA VAL A 417 23.30 -5.28 0.72
C VAL A 417 24.46 -5.30 1.72
N VAL A 418 24.29 -4.63 2.86
CA VAL A 418 25.24 -4.62 3.99
C VAL A 418 24.53 -4.88 5.31
N ALA A 419 25.30 -5.18 6.37
CA ALA A 419 24.74 -5.52 7.68
C ALA A 419 23.96 -4.36 8.32
N VAL A 420 24.55 -3.18 8.40
CA VAL A 420 23.91 -1.95 8.91
C VAL A 420 24.31 -0.83 7.96
N ASP A 421 23.33 -0.09 7.45
CA ASP A 421 23.55 1.06 6.58
C ASP A 421 22.71 2.24 7.04
N LEU A 422 23.31 3.14 7.81
CA LEU A 422 22.62 4.33 8.31
C LEU A 422 22.83 5.49 7.35
N VAL A 423 21.75 5.90 6.68
CA VAL A 423 21.76 6.97 5.69
C VAL A 423 20.79 8.07 6.09
N ALA A 424 21.23 9.32 5.93
CA ALA A 424 20.33 10.48 5.97
C ALA A 424 19.92 10.82 4.53
N GLN A 425 18.73 10.37 4.12
CA GLN A 425 18.28 10.47 2.75
C GLN A 425 17.67 11.84 2.47
N ALA A 426 18.32 12.62 1.59
CA ALA A 426 17.88 13.96 1.26
C ALA A 426 16.54 13.98 0.51
N ASP A 427 16.30 12.97 -0.33
CA ASP A 427 15.05 12.85 -1.06
C ASP A 427 13.90 12.57 -0.11
N SER A 428 14.08 11.78 0.96
CA SER A 428 13.03 11.46 1.94
C SER A 428 12.82 12.53 3.02
N ILE A 429 13.40 13.74 2.88
CA ILE A 429 13.14 14.87 3.79
C ILE A 429 11.74 15.44 3.51
N ILE A 430 10.95 15.58 4.56
CA ILE A 430 9.65 16.25 4.49
C ILE A 430 9.84 17.70 4.96
N VAL A 431 9.60 18.65 4.05
CA VAL A 431 9.72 20.08 4.35
C VAL A 431 8.33 20.66 4.54
N THR A 432 8.06 21.18 5.74
CA THR A 432 6.79 21.84 6.04
C THR A 432 7.00 23.34 6.16
N ARG A 433 6.26 24.12 5.38
CA ARG A 433 6.18 25.58 5.52
C ARG A 433 4.90 25.94 6.26
N VAL A 434 5.03 26.76 7.29
CA VAL A 434 3.92 27.42 7.97
C VAL A 434 3.91 28.90 7.63
N ARG A 435 2.82 29.39 7.03
CA ARG A 435 2.60 30.81 6.72
C ARG A 435 1.27 31.26 7.33
N GLU A 436 1.32 32.25 8.22
CA GLU A 436 0.11 32.81 8.86
C GLU A 436 -0.77 31.75 9.56
N GLY A 437 -0.16 30.63 10.00
CA GLY A 437 -0.86 29.49 10.63
C GLY A 437 -1.21 28.34 9.67
N GLU A 438 -1.09 28.54 8.36
CA GLU A 438 -1.36 27.52 7.35
C GLU A 438 -0.11 26.69 7.03
N SER A 439 -0.19 25.37 7.21
CA SER A 439 0.89 24.44 6.88
C SER A 439 0.78 23.93 5.44
N SER A 440 1.91 23.83 4.76
CA SER A 440 2.01 23.27 3.40
C SER A 440 3.30 22.47 3.27
N ILE A 441 3.21 21.28 2.65
CA ILE A 441 4.40 20.51 2.30
C ILE A 441 5.05 21.12 1.07
N LEU A 442 6.36 21.29 1.12
CA LEU A 442 7.20 21.66 0.00
C LEU A 442 7.95 20.42 -0.46
N SER A 443 7.91 20.16 -1.76
CA SER A 443 8.65 19.08 -2.39
C SER A 443 9.54 19.61 -3.52
N ARG A 444 10.35 18.74 -4.09
CA ARG A 444 11.14 19.05 -5.29
C ARG A 444 10.25 19.48 -6.47
N VAL A 445 9.05 18.93 -6.56
CA VAL A 445 8.10 19.19 -7.64
C VAL A 445 7.35 20.51 -7.42
N THR A 446 6.90 20.80 -6.20
CA THR A 446 6.22 22.07 -5.89
C THR A 446 7.21 23.25 -5.71
N GLY A 447 8.48 22.94 -5.46
CA GLY A 447 9.54 23.89 -5.17
C GLY A 447 9.59 24.33 -3.71
N TYR A 448 10.79 24.67 -3.24
CA TYR A 448 11.06 25.09 -1.86
C TYR A 448 10.96 26.61 -1.67
N GLY A 449 9.80 27.19 -2.00
CA GLY A 449 9.57 28.64 -1.93
C GLY A 449 9.13 29.13 -0.54
N ALA A 450 9.88 30.10 0.02
CA ALA A 450 9.59 30.75 1.30
C ALA A 450 9.64 32.29 1.19
N LEU A 451 8.84 32.98 2.02
CA LEU A 451 8.81 34.43 2.18
C LEU A 451 9.31 34.83 3.58
N PRO A 452 9.76 36.09 3.78
CA PRO A 452 10.09 36.59 5.11
C PRO A 452 8.91 36.44 6.08
N GLY A 453 9.12 35.74 7.19
CA GLY A 453 8.09 35.45 8.20
C GLY A 453 7.51 34.03 8.13
N ASP A 454 7.78 33.27 7.07
CA ASP A 454 7.46 31.84 7.02
C ASP A 454 8.33 31.06 8.02
N MET A 455 7.75 30.06 8.67
CA MET A 455 8.51 29.05 9.42
C MET A 455 8.70 27.82 8.53
N ILE A 456 9.93 27.37 8.38
CA ILE A 456 10.25 26.15 7.63
C ILE A 456 10.74 25.12 8.64
N SER A 457 10.05 23.98 8.70
CA SER A 457 10.46 22.83 9.49
C SER A 457 10.89 21.69 8.57
N PHE A 458 11.95 20.99 8.98
CA PHE A 458 12.51 19.86 8.26
C PHE A 458 12.33 18.61 9.11
N SER A 459 11.58 17.63 8.60
CA SER A 459 11.60 16.28 9.14
C SER A 459 12.63 15.46 8.38
N ILE A 460 13.75 15.16 9.02
CA ILE A 460 14.92 14.52 8.42
C ILE A 460 14.97 13.06 8.86
N PRO A 461 15.04 12.09 7.94
CA PRO A 461 15.14 10.68 8.28
C PRO A 461 16.58 10.24 8.52
N ALA A 462 16.76 9.35 9.49
CA ALA A 462 17.83 8.36 9.55
C ALA A 462 17.21 7.01 9.17
N GLN A 463 17.60 6.48 8.02
CA GLN A 463 17.13 5.21 7.52
C GLN A 463 18.20 4.14 7.73
N ASN A 464 17.78 2.93 8.09
CA ASN A 464 18.66 1.76 8.10
C ASN A 464 18.36 0.86 6.90
N ARG A 465 19.17 0.97 5.84
CA ARG A 465 19.09 0.12 4.65
C ARG A 465 19.85 -1.21 4.80
N GLY A 466 20.38 -1.47 5.99
CA GLY A 466 21.05 -2.73 6.29
C GLY A 466 20.08 -3.85 6.66
N VAL A 467 20.53 -5.09 6.51
CA VAL A 467 19.74 -6.31 6.84
C VAL A 467 19.69 -6.64 8.34
N LEU A 468 20.36 -5.87 9.19
CA LEU A 468 20.36 -6.01 10.65
C LEU A 468 19.98 -4.69 11.33
N THR A 469 19.43 -4.81 12.54
CA THR A 469 19.14 -3.66 13.41
C THR A 469 20.40 -2.85 13.72
N SER A 470 20.32 -1.54 13.56
CA SER A 470 21.40 -0.60 13.86
C SER A 470 21.56 -0.37 15.38
N PRO A 471 22.77 -0.05 15.88
CA PRO A 471 22.91 0.46 17.23
C PRO A 471 22.34 1.88 17.35
N ALA A 472 21.90 2.26 18.56
CA ALA A 472 21.54 3.65 18.83
C ALA A 472 22.70 4.61 18.54
N THR A 473 22.39 5.76 17.96
CA THR A 473 23.36 6.76 17.47
C THR A 473 22.86 8.19 17.69
N GLU A 474 23.54 9.18 17.12
CA GLU A 474 23.13 10.59 17.11
C GLU A 474 23.12 11.13 15.67
N MET A 475 22.19 12.04 15.36
CA MET A 475 22.20 12.84 14.13
C MET A 475 22.57 14.29 14.47
N GLU A 476 23.51 14.87 13.73
CA GLU A 476 23.87 16.29 13.80
C GLU A 476 23.39 17.03 12.57
N VAL A 477 22.60 18.09 12.77
CA VAL A 477 22.09 18.99 11.72
C VAL A 477 22.69 20.37 11.93
N ILE A 478 23.30 20.90 10.87
CA ILE A 478 23.84 22.28 10.86
C ILE A 478 22.93 23.13 9.97
N THR A 479 22.22 24.07 10.58
CA THR A 479 21.34 25.00 9.88
C THR A 479 22.14 26.08 9.12
N PRO A 480 21.55 26.76 8.12
CA PRO A 480 22.27 27.75 7.31
C PRO A 480 22.86 28.95 8.07
N ASP A 481 22.35 29.24 9.27
CA ASP A 481 22.88 30.27 10.18
C ASP A 481 24.08 29.78 11.01
N GLY A 482 24.47 28.51 10.86
CA GLY A 482 25.59 27.87 11.56
C GLY A 482 25.22 27.27 12.92
N THR A 483 23.93 27.24 13.29
CA THR A 483 23.48 26.55 14.50
C THR A 483 23.58 25.04 14.31
N SER A 484 24.14 24.32 15.30
CA SER A 484 24.20 22.85 15.30
C SER A 484 23.18 22.30 16.28
N ILE A 485 22.39 21.33 15.82
CA ILE A 485 21.39 20.59 16.58
C ILE A 485 21.81 19.13 16.56
N ARG A 486 21.82 18.50 17.73
CA ARG A 486 22.11 17.07 17.87
C ARG A 486 20.95 16.38 18.55
N GLU A 487 20.47 15.31 17.93
CA GLU A 487 19.36 14.50 18.42
C GLU A 487 19.78 13.04 18.50
N ASN A 488 19.29 12.36 19.55
CA ASN A 488 19.53 10.92 19.72
C ASN A 488 18.61 10.14 18.80
N ILE A 489 19.17 9.14 18.13
CA ILE A 489 18.44 8.20 17.29
C ILE A 489 18.49 6.82 17.98
N PRO A 490 17.34 6.20 18.29
CA PRO A 490 17.32 4.87 18.87
C PRO A 490 17.85 3.83 17.86
N ALA A 491 18.00 2.57 18.31
CA ALA A 491 18.26 1.47 17.39
C ALA A 491 17.14 1.41 16.34
N ILE A 492 17.52 1.27 15.06
CA ILE A 492 16.60 1.22 13.93
C ILE A 492 16.61 -0.19 13.37
N SER A 493 15.44 -0.82 13.25
CA SER A 493 15.29 -2.14 12.62
C SER A 493 15.81 -2.14 11.18
N SER A 494 15.99 -3.33 10.61
CA SER A 494 16.31 -3.47 9.18
C SER A 494 15.21 -2.85 8.32
N TYR A 495 15.58 -2.14 7.24
CA TYR A 495 14.66 -1.45 6.32
C TYR A 495 13.59 -0.65 7.06
N SER A 496 14.03 0.15 8.03
CA SER A 496 13.16 1.01 8.83
C SER A 496 13.83 2.37 9.03
N GLU A 497 13.09 3.32 9.58
CA GLU A 497 13.59 4.68 9.78
C GLU A 497 13.20 5.28 11.12
N GLN A 498 13.96 6.32 11.49
CA GLN A 498 13.66 7.22 12.59
C GLN A 498 13.86 8.64 12.10
N ARG A 499 13.02 9.57 12.57
CA ARG A 499 13.02 10.94 12.08
C ARG A 499 13.29 11.93 13.20
N ILE A 500 13.98 13.00 12.86
CA ILE A 500 14.12 14.17 13.72
C ILE A 500 13.46 15.38 13.06
N THR A 501 12.95 16.29 13.87
CA THR A 501 12.32 17.53 13.38
C THR A 501 13.16 18.71 13.81
N VAL A 502 13.51 19.55 12.84
CA VAL A 502 14.30 20.78 13.02
C VAL A 502 13.54 22.00 12.53
#